data_AF-A0A497J104-F1
#
_entry.id   AF-A0A497J104-F1
#
_cell.length_a   1.000
_cell.length_b   1.000
_cell.length_c   1.000
_cell.angle_alpha   90.00
_cell.angle_beta   90.00
_cell.angle_gamma   90.00
#
_symmetry.space_group_name_H-M   'P 1'
#
loop_
_entity.id
_entity.type
_entity.pdbx_description
1 polymer ?
#
loop_
_entity_poly.entity_id
_entity_poly.type
_entity_poly.pdbx_seq_one_letter_code
_entity_poly.pdbx_strand_id
1 'polypeptide(L)'
;MAATSLLELDIKKILGKAEELAGIKLPRRVLELTLEPELELLCIRYKRPKEGEVGEPMHPQIHILREIGTGEITAVEIFNPEKL
;
A
#
# COMPACT_ATOMS: atom_id res chain seq x y z
N MET A 1 -9.66 -7.38 -17.12
CA MET A 1 -8.55 -6.55 -17.63
C MET A 1 -7.30 -7.43 -17.67
N ALA A 2 -6.30 -7.12 -18.51
CA ALA A 2 -5.07 -7.91 -18.53
C ALA A 2 -4.42 -7.83 -17.13
N ALA A 3 -3.95 -8.97 -16.61
CA ALA A 3 -3.26 -8.99 -15.32
C ALA A 3 -1.92 -8.27 -15.50
N THR A 4 -1.82 -7.07 -14.95
CA THR A 4 -0.58 -6.29 -14.98
C THR A 4 0.46 -6.98 -14.15
N SER A 5 1.69 -7.06 -14.67
CA SER A 5 2.79 -7.69 -13.95
C SER A 5 3.30 -6.74 -12.86
N LEU A 6 3.63 -7.27 -11.68
CA LEU A 6 4.30 -6.51 -10.63
C LEU A 6 5.62 -5.87 -11.14
N LEU A 7 6.29 -6.51 -12.10
CA LEU A 7 7.54 -6.01 -12.71
C LEU A 7 7.35 -4.79 -13.61
N GLU A 8 6.14 -4.56 -14.10
CA GLU A 8 5.82 -3.43 -14.98
C GLU A 8 5.37 -2.19 -14.18
N LEU A 9 5.09 -2.36 -12.88
CA LEU A 9 4.66 -1.27 -12.01
C LEU A 9 5.85 -0.42 -11.55
N ASP A 10 5.73 0.90 -11.74
CA ASP A 10 6.64 1.86 -11.11
C ASP A 10 6.22 2.11 -9.65
N ILE A 11 6.68 1.24 -8.76
CA ILE A 11 6.36 1.27 -7.32
C ILE A 11 6.76 2.62 -6.69
N LYS A 12 7.87 3.24 -7.13
CA LYS A 12 8.32 4.52 -6.57
C LYS A 12 7.35 5.64 -6.92
N LYS A 13 6.90 5.68 -8.18
CA LYS A 13 5.92 6.67 -8.64
C LYS A 13 4.58 6.48 -7.96
N ILE A 14 4.10 5.23 -7.85
CA ILE A 14 2.85 4.89 -7.17
C ILE A 14 2.90 5.34 -5.71
N LEU A 15 3.98 5.01 -4.98
CA LEU A 15 4.15 5.44 -3.59
C LEU A 15 4.19 6.96 -3.45
N GLY A 16 4.88 7.68 -4.36
CA GLY A 16 4.92 9.14 -4.34
C GLY A 16 3.54 9.77 -4.47
N LYS A 17 2.71 9.27 -5.39
CA LYS A 17 1.32 9.71 -5.54
C LYS A 17 0.45 9.31 -4.36
N ALA A 18 0.67 8.12 -3.79
CA ALA A 18 -0.06 7.70 -2.61
C ALA A 18 0.22 8.61 -1.41
N GLU A 19 1.48 9.01 -1.19
CA GLU A 19 1.85 9.98 -0.16
C GLU A 19 1.18 11.34 -0.39
N GLU A 20 1.10 11.80 -1.64
CA GLU A 20 0.45 13.06 -2.01
C GLU A 20 -1.07 13.03 -1.75
N LEU A 21 -1.76 12.00 -2.25
CA LEU A 21 -3.22 11.85 -2.11
C LEU A 21 -3.67 11.60 -0.67
N ALA A 22 -2.92 10.79 0.08
CA ALA A 22 -3.24 10.47 1.47
C ALA A 22 -2.72 11.54 2.45
N GLY A 23 -1.89 12.50 2.01
CA GLY A 23 -1.34 13.55 2.85
C GLY A 23 -0.38 13.05 3.95
N ILE A 24 0.24 11.90 3.76
CA ILE A 24 1.13 11.26 4.75
C ILE A 24 2.47 10.84 4.14
N LYS A 25 3.47 10.60 4.99
CA LYS A 25 4.74 9.99 4.57
C LYS A 25 4.75 8.50 4.84
N LEU A 26 5.07 7.71 3.81
CA LEU A 26 5.19 6.26 3.88
C LEU A 26 6.63 5.85 4.20
N PRO A 27 6.83 4.71 4.89
CA PRO A 27 8.17 4.19 5.13
C PRO A 27 8.91 3.92 3.81
N ARG A 28 10.22 4.20 3.77
CA ARG A 28 11.03 4.04 2.55
C ARG A 28 11.54 2.63 2.32
N ARG A 29 11.59 1.82 3.38
CA ARG A 29 12.04 0.43 3.32
C ARG A 29 10.84 -0.48 3.10
N VAL A 30 10.73 -1.05 1.91
CA VAL A 30 9.72 -2.06 1.56
C VAL A 30 10.26 -3.44 1.92
N LEU A 31 9.44 -4.25 2.58
CA LEU A 31 9.74 -5.64 2.95
C LEU A 31 9.13 -6.63 1.96
N GLU A 32 7.91 -6.35 1.49
CA GLU A 32 7.13 -7.26 0.65
C GLU A 32 6.21 -6.45 -0.27
N LEU A 33 6.01 -6.94 -1.48
CA LEU A 33 5.08 -6.42 -2.47
C LEU A 33 4.21 -7.58 -2.95
N THR A 34 2.91 -7.42 -2.82
CA THR A 34 1.92 -8.41 -3.25
C THR A 34 0.92 -7.71 -4.17
N LEU A 35 0.80 -8.22 -5.38
CA LEU A 35 -0.20 -7.78 -6.33
C LEU A 35 -1.29 -8.84 -6.39
N GLU A 36 -2.53 -8.41 -6.17
CA GLU A 36 -3.74 -9.22 -6.28
C GLU A 36 -4.53 -8.72 -7.50
N PRO A 37 -4.29 -9.29 -8.71
CA PRO A 37 -4.85 -8.75 -9.95
C PRO A 37 -6.37 -8.80 -10.00
N GLU A 38 -6.99 -9.81 -9.39
CA GLU A 38 -8.46 -9.96 -9.35
C GLU A 38 -9.14 -8.87 -8.53
N LEU A 39 -8.43 -8.30 -7.55
CA LEU A 39 -8.91 -7.22 -6.69
C LEU A 39 -8.38 -5.85 -7.14
N GLU A 40 -7.58 -5.83 -8.20
CA GLU A 40 -6.83 -4.65 -8.65
C GLU A 40 -6.07 -3.97 -7.50
N LEU A 41 -5.49 -4.78 -6.60
CA LEU A 41 -4.93 -4.32 -5.34
C LEU A 41 -3.42 -4.58 -5.30
N LEU A 42 -2.65 -3.51 -5.00
CA LEU A 42 -1.24 -3.62 -4.64
C LEU A 42 -1.10 -3.41 -3.14
N CYS A 43 -0.64 -4.44 -2.44
CA CYS A 43 -0.26 -4.35 -1.03
C CYS A 43 1.26 -4.20 -0.91
N ILE A 44 1.70 -3.16 -0.20
CA ILE A 44 3.10 -2.85 0.05
C ILE A 44 3.33 -2.91 1.55
N ARG A 45 4.09 -3.91 2.00
CA ARG A 45 4.37 -4.12 3.43
C ARG A 45 5.74 -3.58 3.79
N TYR A 46 5.79 -2.84 4.89
CA TYR A 46 7.00 -2.26 5.47
C TYR A 46 7.46 -3.01 6.72
N LYS A 47 6.49 -3.57 7.47
CA LYS A 47 6.70 -4.31 8.72
C LYS A 47 5.64 -5.40 8.86
N ARG A 48 6.00 -6.50 9.55
CA ARG A 48 5.03 -7.52 9.98
C ARG A 48 4.48 -7.15 11.37
N PRO A 49 3.15 -6.98 11.53
CA PRO A 49 2.57 -6.67 12.83
C PRO A 49 2.77 -7.83 13.81
N LYS A 50 2.93 -7.53 15.10
CA LYS A 50 3.04 -8.54 16.17
C LYS A 50 1.70 -8.89 16.79
N GLU A 51 0.84 -7.89 16.99
CA GLU A 51 -0.41 -8.02 17.77
C GLU A 51 -1.67 -7.87 16.89
N GLY A 52 -1.49 -7.56 15.60
CA GLY A 52 -2.56 -7.27 14.65
C GLY A 52 -2.42 -5.89 14.02
N GLU A 53 -3.25 -5.61 13.02
CA GLU A 53 -3.28 -4.33 12.33
C GLU A 53 -4.72 -3.86 12.09
N VAL A 54 -4.91 -2.55 12.06
CA VAL A 54 -6.16 -1.89 11.68
C VAL A 54 -5.97 -1.19 10.34
N GLY A 55 -6.94 -1.33 9.44
CA GLY A 55 -6.99 -0.64 8.16
C GLY A 55 -7.74 0.68 8.28
N GLU A 56 -7.10 1.78 7.87
CA GLU A 56 -7.65 3.13 7.87
C GLU A 56 -7.76 3.63 6.42
N PRO A 57 -8.97 3.97 5.93
CA PRO A 57 -9.14 4.53 4.59
C PRO A 57 -8.69 5.99 4.55
N MET A 58 -7.57 6.27 3.90
CA MET A 58 -7.01 7.63 3.77
C MET A 58 -7.50 8.33 2.50
N HIS A 59 -7.76 7.56 1.46
CA HIS A 59 -8.29 8.00 0.17
C HIS A 59 -9.14 6.85 -0.40
N PRO A 60 -10.12 7.08 -1.31
CA PRO A 60 -10.90 6.00 -1.93
C PRO A 60 -10.10 4.87 -2.57
N GLN A 61 -8.81 5.11 -2.88
CA GLN A 61 -7.90 4.13 -3.46
C GLN A 61 -6.74 3.74 -2.54
N ILE A 62 -6.65 4.30 -1.33
CA ILE A 62 -5.48 4.13 -0.45
C ILE A 62 -5.94 3.83 0.97
N HIS A 63 -5.64 2.63 1.44
CA HIS A 63 -5.83 2.25 2.84
C HIS A 63 -4.47 2.05 3.51
N ILE A 64 -4.34 2.54 4.74
CA ILE A 64 -3.14 2.39 5.54
C ILE A 64 -3.38 1.38 6.64
N LEU A 65 -2.46 0.42 6.77
CA LEU A 65 -2.51 -0.57 7.83
C LEU A 65 -1.56 -0.12 8.93
N ARG A 66 -2.07 -0.04 10.16
CA ARG A 66 -1.30 0.33 11.35
C ARG A 66 -1.35 -0.77 12.39
N GLU A 67 -0.22 -1.01 13.05
CA GLU A 67 -0.18 -1.91 14.19
C GLU A 67 -0.97 -1.33 15.38
N ILE A 68 -1.88 -2.11 15.96
CA ILE A 68 -2.81 -1.64 17.01
C ILE A 68 -2.08 -1.10 18.25
N GLY A 69 -0.96 -1.73 18.64
CA GLY A 69 -0.22 -1.36 19.85
C GLY A 69 0.71 -0.16 19.69
N THR A 70 1.24 0.09 18.48
CA THR A 70 2.27 1.12 18.25
C THR A 70 1.79 2.28 17.38
N GLY A 71 0.73 2.07 16.59
CA GLY A 71 0.26 3.00 15.57
C GLY A 71 1.20 3.12 14.36
N GLU A 72 2.27 2.34 14.31
CA GLU A 72 3.23 2.34 13.20
C GLU A 72 2.59 1.79 11.92
N ILE A 73 2.91 2.42 10.78
CA ILE A 73 2.46 1.96 9.46
C ILE A 73 3.15 0.62 9.16
N THR A 74 2.36 -0.44 9.05
CA THR A 74 2.83 -1.79 8.72
C THR A 74 2.74 -2.07 7.23
N ALA A 75 1.70 -1.56 6.56
CA ALA A 75 1.49 -1.71 5.13
C ALA A 75 0.63 -0.58 4.55
N VAL A 76 0.61 -0.49 3.23
CA VAL A 76 -0.35 0.31 2.47
C VAL A 76 -0.99 -0.57 1.40
N GLU A 77 -2.29 -0.42 1.23
CA GLU A 77 -3.11 -1.03 0.19
C GLU A 77 -3.50 0.05 -0.82
N ILE A 78 -3.18 -0.19 -2.09
CA ILE A 78 -3.43 0.73 -3.19
C ILE A 78 -4.32 0.04 -4.21
N PHE A 79 -5.54 0.54 -4.36
CA PHE A 79 -6.52 0.04 -5.33
C PHE A 79 -6.34 0.72 -6.67
N ASN A 80 -6.46 -0.05 -7.75
CA ASN A 80 -6.22 0.38 -9.12
C ASN A 80 -4.86 1.10 -9.27
N PRO A 81 -3.73 0.47 -8.89
CA PRO A 81 -2.42 1.12 -8.82
C PRO A 81 -1.96 1.75 -10.15
N GLU A 82 -2.44 1.25 -11.29
CA GLU A 82 -2.14 1.80 -12.63
C GLU A 82 -2.83 3.13 -12.93
N LYS A 83 -3.95 3.40 -12.24
CA LYS A 83 -4.73 4.64 -12.40
C LYS A 83 -4.26 5.74 -11.46
N LEU A 84 -3.33 5.44 -10.54
CA LEU A 84 -2.73 6.43 -9.65
C LEU A 84 -1.85 7.39 -10.46
#